data_AF-A0A7K5RI76-F1
#
_entry.id   AF-A0A7K5RI76-F1
#
_cell.length_a   1.000
_cell.length_b   1.000
_cell.length_c   1.000
_cell.angle_alpha   90.00
_cell.angle_beta   90.00
_cell.angle_gamma   90.00
#
_symmetry.space_group_name_H-M   'P 1'
#
loop_
_entity.id
_entity.type
_entity.pdbx_description
1 polymer ?
#
loop_
_entity_poly.entity_id
_entity_poly.type
_entity_poly.pdbx_seq_one_letter_code
_entity_poly.pdbx_strand_id
1 'polypeptide(L)'
;RAGIPLSVMKVLDPRQLKPDSTETEIILTVFDETIVKLEITRLIPRIIGSLERFARMLGPEITSSLLELQKLSVEIQDLLTSPGDEERRRHVEQCLKCSLRNTLRLFLANPLLYHGLKYEVWVRESAADVFIKAFKEFRDFTLERLLTSPDEEKEKIQFMEDISLQIEKNMETISSLQAELEAAIQTRDEEINSKDKKIESLKTSMENLAKECKADIQQITKEGEKQQKEDEKASQDMCARLQQDVLCLRAQFKALVLEHRASELVLRKVKGR
;
A
#
# COMPACT_ATOMS: atom_id res chain seq x y z
N ARG A 1 7.12 14.29 -18.77
CA ARG A 1 7.44 14.95 -17.48
C ARG A 1 7.03 16.41 -17.61
N ALA A 2 5.87 16.79 -17.07
CA ALA A 2 5.52 18.20 -16.98
C ALA A 2 6.45 18.83 -15.94
N GLY A 3 7.23 19.83 -16.34
CA GLY A 3 8.05 20.59 -15.40
C GLY A 3 7.14 21.31 -14.41
N ILE A 4 7.56 21.37 -13.14
CA ILE A 4 6.88 22.17 -12.13
C ILE A 4 6.92 23.63 -12.63
N PRO A 5 5.79 24.35 -12.68
CA PRO A 5 5.76 25.74 -13.12
C PRO A 5 6.77 26.59 -12.32
N LEU A 6 7.42 27.56 -12.96
CA LEU A 6 8.44 28.40 -12.32
C LEU A 6 7.91 29.10 -11.05
N SER A 7 6.63 29.46 -11.02
CA SER A 7 5.94 30.00 -9.84
C SER A 7 5.86 28.99 -8.69
N VAL A 8 5.63 27.72 -9.00
CA VAL A 8 5.58 26.64 -8.01
C VAL A 8 6.99 26.26 -7.55
N MET A 9 8.01 26.32 -8.42
CA MET A 9 9.41 26.14 -8.01
C MET A 9 9.89 27.26 -7.07
N LYS A 10 9.52 28.52 -7.36
CA LYS A 10 9.75 29.66 -6.46
C LYS A 10 9.17 29.46 -5.07
N VAL A 11 7.99 28.86 -5.01
CA VAL A 11 7.30 28.60 -3.73
C VAL A 11 7.88 27.38 -3.01
N LEU A 12 8.20 26.29 -3.71
CA LEU A 12 8.59 25.03 -3.06
C LEU A 12 10.09 24.91 -2.74
N ASP A 13 10.96 25.31 -3.67
CA ASP A 13 12.41 25.19 -3.51
C ASP A 13 13.16 26.36 -4.20
N PRO A 14 13.22 27.53 -3.53
CA PRO A 14 13.87 28.71 -4.08
C PRO A 14 15.35 28.50 -4.40
N ARG A 15 16.03 27.56 -3.74
CA ARG A 15 17.47 27.33 -3.87
C ARG A 15 17.89 26.84 -5.26
N GLN A 16 16.94 26.33 -6.04
CA GLN A 16 17.17 25.92 -7.43
C GLN A 16 17.17 27.09 -8.40
N LEU A 17 16.74 28.27 -7.97
CA LEU A 17 16.73 29.46 -8.81
C LEU A 17 18.14 30.04 -8.89
N LYS A 18 18.46 30.58 -10.07
CA LYS A 18 19.66 31.37 -10.23
C LYS A 18 19.46 32.73 -9.54
N PRO A 19 20.51 33.32 -8.96
CA PRO A 19 20.45 34.69 -8.49
C PRO A 19 20.15 35.63 -9.66
N ASP A 20 19.09 36.42 -9.51
CA ASP A 20 18.68 37.41 -10.52
C ASP A 20 19.38 38.77 -10.31
N SER A 21 20.12 38.93 -9.20
CA SER A 21 20.79 40.16 -8.76
C SER A 21 22.31 39.98 -8.67
N THR A 22 23.05 40.98 -9.15
CA THR A 22 24.51 41.08 -9.04
C THR A 22 25.00 41.13 -7.60
N GLU A 23 24.26 41.79 -6.70
CA GLU A 23 24.56 41.86 -5.27
C GLU A 23 24.46 40.47 -4.63
N THR A 24 23.47 39.68 -5.03
CA THR A 24 23.31 38.30 -4.54
C THR A 24 24.48 37.45 -5.00
N GLU A 25 24.90 37.55 -6.26
CA GLU A 25 26.08 36.85 -6.76
C GLU A 25 27.36 37.22 -6.00
N ILE A 26 27.56 38.51 -5.68
CA ILE A 26 28.71 38.97 -4.88
C ILE A 26 28.68 38.36 -3.48
N ILE A 27 27.53 38.40 -2.81
CA ILE A 27 27.38 37.85 -1.45
C ILE A 27 27.69 36.35 -1.45
N LEU A 28 27.15 35.59 -2.41
CA LEU A 28 27.41 34.15 -2.54
C LEU A 28 28.88 33.86 -2.83
N THR A 29 29.51 34.64 -3.70
CA THR A 29 30.94 34.50 -4.02
C THR A 29 31.80 34.67 -2.76
N VAL A 30 31.48 35.64 -1.90
CA VAL A 30 32.17 35.82 -0.61
C VAL A 30 31.97 34.62 0.30
N PHE A 31 30.76 34.05 0.36
CA PHE A 31 30.52 32.83 1.13
C PHE A 31 31.30 31.63 0.59
N ASP A 32 31.29 31.42 -0.72
CA ASP A 32 31.96 30.30 -1.38
C ASP A 32 33.48 30.41 -1.19
N GLU A 33 34.06 31.61 -1.34
CA GLU A 33 35.48 31.86 -1.06
C GLU A 33 35.82 31.63 0.43
N THR A 34 34.92 32.03 1.34
CA THR A 34 35.09 31.83 2.79
C THR A 34 35.05 30.34 3.14
N ILE A 35 34.14 29.57 2.54
CA ILE A 35 34.08 28.11 2.69
C ILE A 35 35.41 27.49 2.27
N VAL A 36 35.95 27.87 1.11
CA VAL A 36 37.25 27.37 0.64
C VAL A 36 38.38 27.73 1.62
N LYS A 37 38.42 28.97 2.13
CA LYS A 37 39.40 29.38 3.14
C LYS A 37 39.30 28.55 4.42
N LEU A 38 38.10 28.27 4.90
CA LEU A 38 37.87 27.43 6.08
C LEU A 38 38.32 25.99 5.82
N GLU A 39 37.99 25.43 4.65
CA GLU A 39 38.42 24.09 4.26
C GLU A 39 39.95 24.01 4.16
N ILE A 40 40.64 25.00 3.57
CA ILE A 40 42.11 25.07 3.54
C ILE A 40 42.68 25.16 4.97
N THR A 41 42.15 26.06 5.79
CA THR A 41 42.62 26.28 7.17
C THR A 41 42.52 25.00 8.00
N ARG A 42 41.47 24.20 7.79
CA ARG A 42 41.31 22.88 8.42
C ARG A 42 42.43 21.90 8.04
N LEU A 43 42.93 21.97 6.80
CA LEU A 43 43.98 21.06 6.30
C LEU A 43 45.38 21.45 6.79
N ILE A 44 45.62 22.73 7.05
CA ILE A 44 46.94 23.29 7.40
C ILE A 44 47.67 22.49 8.51
N PRO A 45 47.06 22.18 9.67
CA PRO A 45 47.76 21.45 10.74
C PRO A 45 48.24 20.06 10.30
N ARG A 46 47.45 19.37 9.47
CA ARG A 46 47.79 18.04 8.95
C ARG A 46 48.92 18.11 7.92
N ILE A 47 48.86 19.11 7.04
CA ILE A 47 49.90 19.37 6.05
C ILE A 47 51.22 19.69 6.74
N ILE A 48 51.21 20.60 7.73
CA ILE A 48 52.40 20.96 8.52
C ILE A 48 52.99 19.73 9.22
N GLY A 49 52.15 18.90 9.85
CA GLY A 49 52.62 17.67 10.52
C GLY A 49 53.21 16.60 9.59
N SER A 50 53.08 16.76 8.27
CA SER A 50 53.66 15.85 7.28
C SER A 50 54.18 16.61 6.06
N LEU A 51 54.84 17.76 6.32
CA LEU A 51 55.22 18.72 5.27
C LEU A 51 56.15 18.11 4.23
N GLU A 52 57.06 17.21 4.62
CA GLU A 52 57.98 16.53 3.70
C GLU A 52 57.26 15.78 2.57
N ARG A 53 56.09 15.20 2.88
CA ARG A 53 55.26 14.49 1.89
C ARG A 53 54.65 15.45 0.87
N PHE A 54 54.21 16.63 1.32
CA PHE A 54 53.46 17.58 0.51
C PHE A 54 54.35 18.67 -0.11
N ALA A 55 55.58 18.88 0.35
CA ALA A 55 56.46 19.97 -0.04
C ALA A 55 56.68 20.05 -1.56
N ARG A 56 56.82 18.90 -2.24
CA ARG A 56 56.96 18.85 -3.70
C ARG A 56 55.71 19.36 -4.42
N MET A 57 54.52 19.04 -3.90
CA MET A 57 53.25 19.46 -4.48
C MET A 57 52.94 20.94 -4.19
N LEU A 58 53.25 21.39 -2.96
CA LEU A 58 53.01 22.75 -2.50
C LEU A 58 53.98 23.75 -3.13
N GLY A 59 55.18 23.31 -3.51
CA GLY A 59 56.23 24.19 -3.99
C GLY A 59 56.89 25.00 -2.86
N PRO A 60 58.01 25.69 -3.16
CA PRO A 60 58.86 26.32 -2.14
C PRO A 60 58.14 27.48 -1.42
N GLU A 61 57.34 28.27 -2.14
CA GLU A 61 56.67 29.46 -1.61
C GLU A 61 55.59 29.13 -0.57
N ILE A 62 54.75 28.12 -0.85
CA ILE A 62 53.72 27.67 0.09
C ILE A 62 54.37 26.92 1.25
N THR A 63 55.39 26.11 0.98
CA THR A 63 56.14 25.38 2.01
C THR A 63 56.81 26.34 3.00
N SER A 64 57.46 27.41 2.53
CA SER A 64 58.06 28.41 3.41
C SER A 64 57.00 29.17 4.21
N SER A 65 55.89 29.56 3.58
CA SER A 65 54.77 30.24 4.26
C SER A 65 54.16 29.38 5.38
N LEU A 66 54.05 28.06 5.18
CA LEU A 66 53.56 27.11 6.19
C LEU A 66 54.56 26.92 7.35
N LEU A 67 55.86 26.94 7.08
CA LEU A 67 56.89 26.87 8.12
C LEU A 67 56.89 28.13 9.00
N GLU A 68 56.75 29.31 8.39
CA GLU A 68 56.59 30.56 9.13
C GLU A 68 55.33 30.54 10.00
N LEU A 69 54.20 30.07 9.44
CA LEU A 69 52.95 29.92 10.17
C LEU A 69 53.09 28.96 11.35
N GLN A 70 53.78 27.83 11.17
CA GLN A 70 54.05 26.87 12.25
C GLN A 70 54.90 27.51 13.35
N LYS A 71 55.96 28.24 12.99
CA LYS A 71 56.83 28.93 13.96
C LYS A 71 56.04 29.92 14.81
N LEU A 72 55.21 30.76 14.17
CA LEU A 72 54.35 31.72 14.85
C LEU A 72 53.30 31.03 15.72
N SER A 73 52.76 29.89 15.28
CA SER A 73 51.80 29.09 16.04
C SER A 73 52.40 28.49 17.32
N VAL A 74 53.68 28.10 17.30
CA VAL A 74 54.38 27.62 18.50
C VAL A 74 54.67 28.79 19.44
N GLU A 75 55.18 29.91 18.90
CA GLU A 75 55.49 31.09 19.71
C GLU A 75 54.26 31.64 20.43
N ILE A 76 53.09 31.69 19.79
CA ILE A 76 51.86 32.12 20.48
C ILE A 76 51.41 31.12 21.54
N GLN A 77 51.57 29.81 21.31
CA GLN A 77 51.21 28.77 22.27
C GLN A 77 52.07 28.85 23.54
N ASP A 78 53.37 29.11 23.38
CA ASP A 78 54.31 29.32 24.47
C ASP A 78 53.95 30.58 25.27
N LEU A 79 53.65 31.67 24.56
CA LEU A 79 53.24 32.93 25.19
C LEU A 79 51.91 32.81 25.92
N LEU A 80 50.95 32.01 25.44
CA LEU A 80 49.68 31.74 26.14
C LEU A 80 49.89 30.99 27.48
N THR A 81 50.96 30.20 27.57
CA THR A 81 51.29 29.41 28.76
C THR A 81 52.12 30.22 29.79
N SER A 82 52.78 31.30 29.36
CA SER A 82 53.63 32.16 30.20
C SER A 82 52.93 33.47 30.61
N PRO A 83 52.72 33.78 31.89
CA PRO A 83 52.09 35.04 32.30
C PRO A 83 53.07 36.23 32.14
N GLY A 84 52.68 37.27 31.40
CA GLY A 84 53.30 38.60 31.57
C GLY A 84 53.68 39.42 30.34
N ASP A 85 53.50 38.95 29.10
CA ASP A 85 53.93 39.70 27.90
C ASP A 85 52.78 39.90 26.88
N GLU A 86 51.79 40.70 27.27
CA GLU A 86 50.60 41.01 26.46
C GLU A 86 50.92 41.77 25.17
N GLU A 87 51.93 42.63 25.17
CA GLU A 87 52.31 43.42 23.99
C GLU A 87 52.96 42.52 22.94
N ARG A 88 53.88 41.63 23.36
CA ARG A 88 54.45 40.63 22.46
C ARG A 88 53.40 39.63 21.98
N ARG A 89 52.48 39.19 22.84
CA ARG A 89 51.34 38.33 22.44
C ARG A 89 50.54 38.98 21.31
N ARG A 90 50.12 40.24 21.47
CA ARG A 90 49.38 40.97 20.42
C ARG A 90 50.18 41.09 19.12
N HIS A 91 51.48 41.35 19.21
CA HIS A 91 52.34 41.42 18.04
C HIS A 91 52.41 40.07 17.30
N VAL A 92 52.65 38.97 18.03
CA VAL A 92 52.70 37.62 17.46
C VAL A 92 51.35 37.20 16.89
N GLU A 93 50.23 37.50 17.55
CA GLU A 93 48.89 37.27 17.00
C GLU A 93 48.67 38.01 15.67
N GLN A 94 49.12 39.26 15.58
CA GLN A 94 49.00 40.03 14.35
C GLN A 94 49.87 39.45 13.24
N CYS A 95 51.11 39.07 13.56
CA CYS A 95 52.00 38.37 12.62
C CYS A 95 51.41 37.04 12.15
N LEU A 96 50.80 36.27 13.06
CA LEU A 96 50.11 35.01 12.75
C LEU A 96 48.93 35.25 11.81
N LYS A 97 48.10 36.27 12.06
CA LYS A 97 46.99 36.66 11.17
C LYS A 97 47.50 37.04 9.78
N CYS A 98 48.58 37.83 9.69
CA CYS A 98 49.18 38.21 8.42
C CYS A 98 49.75 37.00 7.67
N SER A 99 50.48 36.12 8.36
CA SER A 99 51.05 34.88 7.80
C SER A 99 49.96 33.93 7.30
N LEU A 100 48.87 33.76 8.06
CA LEU A 100 47.72 32.95 7.64
C LEU A 100 47.06 33.54 6.40
N ARG A 101 46.83 34.86 6.36
CA ARG A 101 46.27 35.54 5.18
C ARG A 101 47.14 35.36 3.94
N ASN A 102 48.46 35.50 4.08
CA ASN A 102 49.39 35.27 2.97
C ASN A 102 49.34 33.80 2.50
N THR A 103 49.36 32.85 3.45
CA THR A 103 49.24 31.42 3.14
C THR A 103 47.96 31.13 2.37
N LEU A 104 46.81 31.61 2.85
CA LEU A 104 45.52 31.44 2.18
C LEU A 104 45.50 32.06 0.78
N ARG A 105 46.11 33.24 0.60
CA ARG A 105 46.25 33.88 -0.72
C ARG A 105 47.03 32.99 -1.69
N LEU A 106 48.12 32.35 -1.24
CA LEU A 106 48.90 31.44 -2.08
C LEU A 106 48.10 30.19 -2.46
N PHE A 107 47.33 29.62 -1.54
CA PHE A 107 46.44 28.49 -1.87
C PHE A 107 45.33 28.88 -2.84
N LEU A 108 44.71 30.05 -2.67
CA LEU A 108 43.64 30.52 -3.54
C LEU A 108 44.13 30.90 -4.94
N ALA A 109 45.39 31.34 -5.07
CA ALA A 109 46.03 31.57 -6.36
C ALA A 109 46.18 30.27 -7.19
N ASN A 110 46.10 29.09 -6.55
CA ASN A 110 46.14 27.80 -7.22
C ASN A 110 45.00 26.87 -6.75
N PRO A 111 43.77 27.02 -7.30
CA PRO A 111 42.61 26.24 -6.89
C PRO A 111 42.79 24.72 -7.08
N LEU A 112 43.52 24.30 -8.12
CA LEU A 112 43.77 22.88 -8.40
C LEU A 112 44.59 22.20 -7.30
N LEU A 113 45.55 22.94 -6.73
CA LEU A 113 46.35 22.46 -5.60
C LEU A 113 45.47 22.15 -4.39
N TYR A 114 44.58 23.07 -4.03
CA TYR A 114 43.63 22.85 -2.95
C TYR A 114 42.74 21.63 -3.20
N HIS A 115 42.15 21.52 -4.40
CA HIS A 115 41.31 20.38 -4.75
C HIS A 115 42.07 19.05 -4.67
N GLY A 116 43.32 18.99 -5.12
CA GLY A 116 44.17 17.80 -5.00
C GLY A 116 44.44 17.43 -3.54
N LEU A 117 44.82 18.42 -2.71
CA LEU A 117 45.10 18.21 -1.30
C LEU A 117 43.88 17.77 -0.50
N LYS A 118 42.67 18.23 -0.88
CA LYS A 118 41.42 17.82 -0.22
C LYS A 118 41.22 16.31 -0.21
N TYR A 119 41.64 15.62 -1.27
CA TYR A 119 41.51 14.16 -1.39
C TYR A 119 42.74 13.42 -0.86
N GLU A 120 43.92 14.03 -0.89
CA GLU A 120 45.15 13.39 -0.43
C GLU A 120 45.33 13.47 1.10
N VAL A 121 44.88 14.57 1.71
CA VAL A 121 45.04 14.83 3.14
C VAL A 121 43.88 14.20 3.90
N TRP A 122 44.13 13.02 4.48
CA TRP A 122 43.19 12.40 5.42
C TRP A 122 43.15 13.16 6.75
N VAL A 123 41.99 13.73 7.07
CA VAL A 123 41.70 14.42 8.34
C VAL A 123 40.47 13.77 8.97
N ARG A 124 40.58 13.35 10.23
CA ARG A 124 39.41 12.89 11.01
C ARG A 124 38.43 14.03 11.19
N GLU A 125 37.15 13.71 11.29
CA GLU A 125 36.12 14.69 11.60
C GLU A 125 36.50 15.47 12.86
N SER A 126 36.47 16.79 12.73
CA SER A 126 36.95 17.76 13.71
C SER A 126 35.86 18.80 13.98
N ALA A 127 36.02 19.59 15.04
CA ALA A 127 35.11 20.72 15.31
C ALA A 127 35.01 21.71 14.12
N ALA A 128 36.08 21.83 13.33
CA ALA A 128 36.09 22.64 12.12
C ALA A 128 35.19 22.06 11.01
N ASP A 129 34.99 20.74 10.93
CA ASP A 129 34.09 20.13 9.95
C ASP A 129 32.62 20.45 10.25
N VAL A 130 32.25 20.39 11.53
CA VAL A 130 30.92 20.80 12.00
C VAL A 130 30.68 22.27 11.66
N PHE A 131 31.67 23.13 11.89
CA PHE A 131 31.58 24.55 11.56
C PHE A 131 31.47 24.79 10.05
N ILE A 132 32.29 24.13 9.22
CA ILE A 132 32.23 24.25 7.75
C ILE A 132 30.86 23.78 7.24
N LYS A 133 30.33 22.68 7.78
CA LYS A 133 29.00 22.19 7.42
C LYS A 133 27.92 23.21 7.78
N ALA A 134 27.91 23.71 9.01
CA ALA A 134 26.97 24.74 9.44
C ALA A 134 27.10 26.03 8.61
N PHE A 135 28.31 26.39 8.18
CA PHE A 135 28.54 27.56 7.33
C PHE A 135 28.04 27.36 5.89
N LYS A 136 28.13 26.13 5.34
CA LYS A 136 27.49 25.76 4.07
C LYS A 136 25.97 25.83 4.17
N GLU A 137 25.39 25.31 5.25
CA GLU A 137 23.95 25.41 5.53
C GLU A 137 23.53 26.89 5.66
N PHE A 138 24.34 27.73 6.31
CA PHE A 138 24.09 29.16 6.42
C PHE A 138 24.17 29.88 5.07
N ARG A 139 25.13 29.51 4.21
CA ARG A 139 25.22 30.01 2.83
C ARG A 139 23.95 29.65 2.05
N ASP A 140 23.46 28.43 2.16
CA ASP A 140 22.24 27.98 1.47
C ASP A 140 20.98 28.66 2.02
N PHE A 141 20.91 28.84 3.33
CA PHE A 141 19.84 29.61 3.97
C PHE A 141 19.84 31.07 3.50
N THR A 142 21.02 31.69 3.40
CA THR A 142 21.15 33.07 2.94
C THR A 142 20.78 33.20 1.46
N LEU A 143 21.15 32.21 0.63
CA LEU A 143 20.68 32.13 -0.74
C LEU A 143 19.16 32.10 -0.81
N GLU A 144 18.51 31.22 -0.04
CA GLU A 144 17.06 31.13 0.00
C GLU A 144 16.43 32.49 0.38
N ARG A 145 16.96 33.17 1.40
CA ARG A 145 16.50 34.50 1.82
C ARG A 145 16.71 35.59 0.77
N LEU A 146 17.80 35.55 0.01
CA LEU A 146 18.08 36.53 -1.05
C LEU A 146 17.21 36.29 -2.29
N LEU A 147 16.75 35.06 -2.51
CA LEU A 147 15.89 34.67 -3.63
C LEU A 147 14.39 34.81 -3.33
N THR A 148 14.01 35.04 -2.07
CA THR A 148 12.60 35.16 -1.65
C THR A 148 12.32 36.54 -1.06
N SER A 149 11.28 37.19 -1.56
CA SER A 149 10.72 38.38 -0.92
C SER A 149 9.85 38.01 0.30
N PRO A 150 9.63 38.93 1.25
CA PRO A 150 8.74 38.70 2.40
C PRO A 150 7.30 38.34 2.01
N ASP A 151 6.81 38.85 0.87
CA ASP A 151 5.47 38.56 0.40
C ASP A 151 5.39 37.19 -0.27
N GLU A 152 6.38 36.79 -1.07
CA GLU A 152 6.49 35.42 -1.61
C GLU A 152 6.59 34.37 -0.48
N GLU A 153 7.24 34.70 0.64
CA GLU A 153 7.28 33.81 1.80
C GLU A 153 5.90 33.65 2.46
N LYS A 154 5.13 34.72 2.60
CA LYS A 154 3.74 34.64 3.10
C LYS A 154 2.85 33.86 2.15
N GLU A 155 2.99 34.07 0.84
CA GLU A 155 2.26 33.31 -0.18
C GLU A 155 2.59 31.82 -0.09
N LYS A 156 3.86 31.46 0.13
CA LYS A 156 4.26 30.07 0.37
C LYS A 156 3.60 29.48 1.60
N ILE A 157 3.58 30.21 2.72
CA ILE A 157 2.95 29.75 3.96
C ILE A 157 1.46 29.51 3.72
N GLN A 158 0.76 30.49 3.15
CA GLN A 158 -0.67 30.38 2.85
C GLN A 158 -0.96 29.20 1.91
N PHE A 159 -0.15 29.02 0.86
CA PHE A 159 -0.29 27.90 -0.07
C PHE A 159 -0.12 26.54 0.61
N MET A 160 0.84 26.40 1.53
CA MET A 160 1.03 25.16 2.29
C MET A 160 -0.13 24.90 3.26
N GLU A 161 -0.68 25.94 3.88
CA GLU A 161 -1.86 25.85 4.74
C GLU A 161 -3.09 25.41 3.94
N ASP A 162 -3.33 26.02 2.78
CA ASP A 162 -4.44 25.66 1.88
C ASP A 162 -4.35 24.21 1.40
N ILE A 163 -3.14 23.74 1.04
CA ILE A 163 -2.90 22.33 0.71
C ILE A 163 -3.23 21.43 1.90
N SER A 164 -2.78 21.80 3.10
CA SER A 164 -3.00 21.00 4.32
C SER A 164 -4.49 20.88 4.63
N LEU A 165 -5.23 21.98 4.54
CA LEU A 165 -6.69 21.99 4.69
C LEU A 165 -7.39 21.14 3.63
N GLN A 166 -6.90 21.17 2.38
CA GLN A 166 -7.46 20.33 1.33
C GLN A 166 -7.18 18.85 1.56
N ILE A 167 -5.99 18.50 2.06
CA ILE A 167 -5.63 17.13 2.43
C ILE A 167 -6.54 16.63 3.55
N GLU A 168 -6.78 17.44 4.58
CA GLU A 168 -7.67 17.08 5.69
C GLU A 168 -9.10 16.82 5.20
N LYS A 169 -9.69 17.75 4.44
CA LYS A 169 -11.02 17.55 3.84
C LYS A 169 -11.08 16.29 2.95
N ASN A 170 -10.05 16.08 2.12
CA ASN A 170 -9.99 14.89 1.28
C ASN A 170 -9.93 13.61 2.15
N MET A 171 -9.17 13.62 3.24
CA MET A 171 -9.08 12.49 4.17
C MET A 171 -10.42 12.18 4.83
N GLU A 172 -11.15 13.22 5.28
CA GLU A 172 -12.51 13.08 5.82
C GLU A 172 -13.47 12.48 4.79
N THR A 173 -13.47 13.00 3.56
CA THR A 173 -14.34 12.45 2.49
C THR A 173 -14.01 11.01 2.15
N ILE A 174 -12.72 10.64 2.09
CA ILE A 174 -12.29 9.26 1.86
C ILE A 174 -12.76 8.36 2.99
N SER A 175 -12.63 8.79 4.24
CA SER A 175 -13.07 8.02 5.41
C SER A 175 -14.60 7.82 5.41
N SER A 176 -15.37 8.86 5.09
CA SER A 176 -16.84 8.76 4.95
C SER A 176 -17.25 7.76 3.86
N LEU A 177 -16.64 7.86 2.68
CA LEU A 177 -16.94 6.97 1.55
C LEU A 177 -16.55 5.52 1.84
N GLN A 178 -15.45 5.29 2.57
CA GLN A 178 -15.06 3.95 3.01
C GLN A 178 -16.08 3.35 3.98
N ALA A 179 -16.57 4.13 4.94
CA ALA A 179 -17.60 3.69 5.88
C ALA A 179 -18.93 3.37 5.17
N GLU A 180 -19.35 4.20 4.22
CA GLU A 180 -20.54 3.94 3.39
C GLU A 180 -20.41 2.68 2.56
N LEU A 181 -19.23 2.44 1.96
CA LEU A 181 -18.95 1.24 1.19
C LEU A 181 -19.01 -0.01 2.07
N GLU A 182 -18.40 0.03 3.25
CA GLU A 182 -18.42 -1.09 4.20
C GLU A 182 -19.86 -1.42 4.66
N ALA A 183 -20.64 -0.41 5.00
CA ALA A 183 -22.06 -0.57 5.36
C ALA A 183 -22.90 -1.16 4.20
N ALA A 184 -22.65 -0.71 2.96
CA ALA A 184 -23.32 -1.24 1.79
C ALA A 184 -22.96 -2.71 1.51
N ILE A 185 -21.69 -3.08 1.69
CA ILE A 185 -21.22 -4.48 1.59
C ILE A 185 -21.92 -5.34 2.65
N GLN A 186 -21.93 -4.90 3.91
CA GLN A 186 -22.55 -5.65 5.00
C GLN A 186 -24.05 -5.87 4.74
N THR A 187 -24.77 -4.82 4.30
CA THR A 187 -26.20 -4.92 3.97
C THR A 187 -26.45 -5.95 2.86
N ARG A 188 -25.60 -5.96 1.83
CA ARG A 188 -25.66 -6.93 0.72
C ARG A 188 -25.40 -8.35 1.20
N ASP A 189 -24.41 -8.55 2.06
CA ASP A 189 -24.08 -9.87 2.63
C ASP A 189 -25.22 -10.39 3.52
N GLU A 190 -25.86 -9.52 4.30
CA GLU A 190 -27.04 -9.87 5.10
C GLU A 190 -28.22 -10.30 4.22
N GLU A 191 -28.47 -9.60 3.11
CA GLU A 191 -29.50 -9.98 2.14
C GLU A 191 -29.20 -11.33 1.47
N ILE A 192 -27.94 -11.56 1.07
CA ILE A 192 -27.50 -12.82 0.46
C ILE A 192 -27.70 -13.97 1.46
N ASN A 193 -27.23 -13.82 2.69
CA ASN A 193 -27.40 -14.81 3.75
C ASN A 193 -28.87 -15.14 4.04
N SER A 194 -29.75 -14.12 4.00
CA SER A 194 -31.20 -14.32 4.15
C SER A 194 -31.80 -15.13 2.99
N LYS A 195 -31.41 -14.81 1.75
CA LYS A 195 -31.85 -15.54 0.56
C LYS A 195 -31.33 -16.97 0.55
N ASP A 196 -30.07 -17.20 0.93
CA ASP A 196 -29.47 -18.53 1.01
C ASP A 196 -30.18 -19.42 2.03
N LYS A 197 -30.53 -18.88 3.21
CA LYS A 197 -31.37 -19.60 4.20
C LYS A 197 -32.72 -20.01 3.63
N LYS A 198 -33.34 -19.14 2.82
CA LYS A 198 -34.63 -19.43 2.17
C LYS A 198 -34.49 -20.49 1.07
N ILE A 199 -33.39 -20.47 0.32
CA ILE A 199 -33.07 -21.48 -0.68
C ILE A 199 -32.90 -22.86 0.00
N GLU A 200 -32.14 -22.93 1.09
CA GLU A 200 -31.93 -24.18 1.82
C GLU A 200 -33.22 -24.74 2.45
N SER A 201 -34.09 -23.88 3.00
CA SER A 201 -35.37 -24.34 3.55
C SER A 201 -36.31 -24.87 2.47
N LEU A 202 -36.39 -24.18 1.32
CA LEU A 202 -37.17 -24.63 0.17
C LEU A 202 -36.63 -25.95 -0.40
N LYS A 203 -35.32 -26.09 -0.54
CA LYS A 203 -34.67 -27.32 -1.00
C LYS A 203 -35.01 -28.50 -0.08
N THR A 204 -34.90 -28.30 1.23
CA THR A 204 -35.27 -29.32 2.23
C THR A 204 -36.74 -29.70 2.15
N SER A 205 -37.63 -28.69 2.01
CA SER A 205 -39.08 -28.94 1.86
C SER A 205 -39.41 -29.72 0.58
N MET A 206 -38.78 -29.37 -0.55
CA MET A 206 -38.95 -30.09 -1.81
C MET A 206 -38.47 -31.53 -1.72
N GLU A 207 -37.31 -31.77 -1.09
CA GLU A 207 -36.80 -33.13 -0.88
C GLU A 207 -37.73 -33.96 0.00
N ASN A 208 -38.31 -33.37 1.05
CA ASN A 208 -39.28 -34.04 1.92
C ASN A 208 -40.58 -34.36 1.17
N LEU A 209 -41.15 -33.39 0.46
CA LEU A 209 -42.34 -33.60 -0.38
C LEU A 209 -42.13 -34.68 -1.43
N ALA A 210 -40.95 -34.73 -2.06
CA ALA A 210 -40.63 -35.76 -3.03
C ALA A 210 -40.55 -37.17 -2.39
N LYS A 211 -40.01 -37.26 -1.16
CA LYS A 211 -39.97 -38.52 -0.39
C LYS A 211 -41.38 -38.96 0.02
N GLU A 212 -42.20 -38.05 0.54
CA GLU A 212 -43.59 -38.31 0.94
C GLU A 212 -44.42 -38.74 -0.26
N CYS A 213 -44.40 -37.98 -1.36
CA CYS A 213 -45.13 -38.31 -2.57
C CYS A 213 -44.72 -39.67 -3.14
N LYS A 214 -43.42 -40.01 -3.10
CA LYS A 214 -42.93 -41.35 -3.49
C LYS A 214 -43.49 -42.45 -2.58
N ALA A 215 -43.56 -42.22 -1.27
CA ALA A 215 -44.12 -43.17 -0.32
C ALA A 215 -45.64 -43.35 -0.54
N ASP A 216 -46.38 -42.26 -0.75
CA ASP A 216 -47.82 -42.27 -1.00
C ASP A 216 -48.15 -43.01 -2.30
N ILE A 217 -47.43 -42.72 -3.40
CA ILE A 217 -47.59 -43.43 -4.67
C ILE A 217 -47.36 -44.94 -4.45
N GLN A 218 -46.30 -45.32 -3.74
CA GLN A 218 -46.03 -46.73 -3.45
C GLN A 218 -47.13 -47.38 -2.62
N GLN A 219 -47.69 -46.67 -1.64
CA GLN A 219 -48.80 -47.15 -0.82
C GLN A 219 -50.07 -47.34 -1.65
N ILE A 220 -50.47 -46.32 -2.43
CA ILE A 220 -51.64 -46.36 -3.30
C ILE A 220 -51.53 -47.50 -4.31
N THR A 221 -50.35 -47.72 -4.92
CA THR A 221 -50.16 -48.84 -5.84
C THR A 221 -50.34 -50.20 -5.16
N LYS A 222 -49.81 -50.38 -3.94
CA LYS A 222 -49.94 -51.65 -3.20
C LYS A 222 -51.39 -51.91 -2.78
N GLU A 223 -52.09 -50.88 -2.31
CA GLU A 223 -53.49 -50.98 -1.92
C GLU A 223 -54.39 -51.25 -3.14
N GLY A 224 -54.14 -50.57 -4.26
CA GLY A 224 -54.82 -50.83 -5.54
C GLY A 224 -54.60 -52.26 -6.05
N GLU A 225 -53.37 -52.76 -6.04
CA GLU A 225 -53.06 -54.16 -6.41
C GLU A 225 -53.76 -55.18 -5.51
N LYS A 226 -53.85 -54.89 -4.20
CA LYS A 226 -54.55 -55.75 -3.24
C LYS A 226 -56.05 -55.77 -3.54
N GLN A 227 -56.66 -54.59 -3.71
CA GLN A 227 -58.09 -54.48 -4.01
C GLN A 227 -58.43 -55.16 -5.34
N GLN A 228 -57.61 -54.97 -6.38
CA GLN A 228 -57.81 -55.63 -7.67
C GLN A 228 -57.84 -57.15 -7.54
N LYS A 229 -56.91 -57.74 -6.78
CA LYS A 229 -56.89 -59.20 -6.56
C LYS A 229 -58.13 -59.70 -5.82
N GLU A 230 -58.62 -58.92 -4.85
CA GLU A 230 -59.85 -59.24 -4.12
C GLU A 230 -61.08 -59.19 -5.04
N ASP A 231 -61.20 -58.14 -5.86
CA ASP A 231 -62.29 -57.96 -6.82
C ASP A 231 -62.27 -59.03 -7.93
N GLU A 232 -61.09 -59.36 -8.47
CA GLU A 232 -60.91 -60.44 -9.44
C GLU A 232 -61.39 -61.78 -8.88
N LYS A 233 -61.01 -62.09 -7.64
CA LYS A 233 -61.44 -63.32 -6.96
C LYS A 233 -62.94 -63.34 -6.71
N ALA A 234 -63.52 -62.24 -6.22
CA ALA A 234 -64.96 -62.12 -6.00
C ALA A 234 -65.75 -62.29 -7.30
N SER A 235 -65.27 -61.71 -8.41
CA SER A 235 -65.87 -61.84 -9.73
C SER A 235 -65.78 -63.27 -10.27
N GLN A 236 -64.63 -63.94 -10.10
CA GLN A 236 -64.45 -65.36 -10.45
C GLN A 236 -65.41 -66.26 -9.67
N ASP A 237 -65.54 -66.05 -8.36
CA ASP A 237 -66.45 -66.81 -7.49
C ASP A 237 -67.92 -66.62 -7.93
N MET A 238 -68.31 -65.39 -8.30
CA MET A 238 -69.65 -65.10 -8.79
C MET A 238 -69.93 -65.76 -10.15
N CYS A 239 -68.97 -65.70 -11.08
CA CYS A 239 -69.06 -66.38 -12.36
C CYS A 239 -69.21 -67.90 -12.19
N ALA A 240 -68.44 -68.51 -11.29
CA ALA A 240 -68.53 -69.94 -10.98
C ALA A 240 -69.92 -70.32 -10.43
N ARG A 241 -70.48 -69.51 -9.52
CA ARG A 241 -71.85 -69.70 -9.00
C ARG A 241 -72.90 -69.63 -10.11
N LEU A 242 -72.86 -68.58 -10.93
CA LEU A 242 -73.81 -68.42 -12.04
C LEU A 242 -73.70 -69.57 -13.05
N GLN A 243 -72.49 -70.05 -13.35
CA GLN A 243 -72.30 -71.22 -14.20
C GLN A 243 -72.93 -72.48 -13.59
N GLN A 244 -72.77 -72.69 -12.27
CA GLN A 244 -73.40 -73.79 -11.56
C GLN A 244 -74.94 -73.70 -11.58
N ASP A 245 -75.50 -72.51 -11.38
CA ASP A 245 -76.94 -72.27 -11.45
C ASP A 245 -77.49 -72.56 -12.84
N VAL A 246 -76.80 -72.11 -13.90
CA VAL A 246 -77.16 -72.40 -15.29
C VAL A 246 -77.16 -73.90 -15.57
N LEU A 247 -76.16 -74.65 -15.05
CA LEU A 247 -76.11 -76.11 -15.19
C LEU A 247 -77.28 -76.78 -14.47
N CYS A 248 -77.61 -76.35 -13.24
CA CYS A 248 -78.72 -76.86 -12.46
C CYS A 248 -80.06 -76.60 -13.16
N LEU A 249 -80.31 -75.37 -13.61
CA LEU A 249 -81.52 -74.99 -14.35
C LEU A 249 -81.65 -75.76 -15.67
N ARG A 250 -80.54 -75.97 -16.40
CA ARG A 250 -80.55 -76.83 -17.60
C ARG A 250 -80.94 -78.28 -17.27
N ALA A 251 -80.44 -78.82 -16.15
CA ALA A 251 -80.81 -80.16 -15.70
C ALA A 251 -82.30 -80.24 -15.30
N GLN A 252 -82.80 -79.25 -14.54
CA GLN A 252 -84.21 -79.14 -14.16
C GLN A 252 -85.12 -79.02 -15.39
N PHE A 253 -84.77 -78.16 -16.35
CA PHE A 253 -85.53 -78.01 -17.60
C PHE A 253 -85.58 -79.32 -18.39
N LYS A 254 -84.45 -80.04 -18.53
CA LYS A 254 -84.44 -81.36 -19.18
C LYS A 254 -85.36 -82.37 -18.48
N ALA A 255 -85.36 -82.38 -17.14
CA ALA A 255 -86.25 -83.24 -16.36
C ALA A 255 -87.73 -82.91 -16.61
N LEU A 256 -88.10 -81.63 -16.56
CA LEU A 256 -89.45 -81.14 -16.88
C LEU A 256 -89.88 -81.50 -18.30
N VAL A 257 -89.00 -81.35 -19.29
CA VAL A 257 -89.28 -81.75 -20.67
C VAL A 257 -89.56 -83.25 -20.77
N LEU A 258 -88.79 -84.09 -20.08
CA LEU A 258 -89.01 -85.54 -20.03
C LEU A 258 -90.33 -85.89 -19.34
N GLU A 259 -90.65 -85.25 -18.22
CA GLU A 259 -91.90 -85.46 -17.47
C GLU A 259 -93.12 -85.02 -18.28
N HIS A 260 -93.06 -83.87 -18.95
CA HIS A 260 -94.11 -83.41 -19.85
C HIS A 260 -94.28 -84.36 -21.05
N ARG A 261 -93.17 -84.85 -21.63
CA ARG A 261 -93.22 -85.85 -22.72
C ARG A 261 -93.85 -87.17 -22.26
N ALA A 262 -93.56 -87.60 -21.03
CA ALA A 262 -94.20 -88.78 -20.43
C ALA A 262 -95.70 -88.56 -20.20
N SER A 263 -96.08 -87.39 -19.67
CA SER A 263 -97.47 -87.01 -19.44
C SER A 263 -98.26 -86.89 -20.75
N GLU A 264 -97.65 -86.33 -21.79
CA GLU A 264 -98.23 -86.23 -23.13
C GLU A 264 -98.46 -87.62 -23.76
N LEU A 265 -97.51 -88.55 -23.60
CA LEU A 265 -97.67 -89.95 -24.01
C LEU A 265 -98.82 -90.65 -23.27
N VAL A 266 -99.04 -90.36 -21.99
CA VAL A 266 -100.18 -90.87 -21.22
C VAL A 266 -101.49 -90.30 -21.75
N LEU A 267 -101.57 -88.99 -22.01
CA LEU A 267 -102.77 -88.35 -22.57
C LEU A 267 -103.11 -88.85 -23.98
N ARG A 268 -102.10 -89.12 -24.83
CA ARG A 268 -102.31 -89.77 -26.14
C ARG A 268 -102.89 -91.18 -26.01
N LYS A 269 -102.62 -91.91 -24.93
CA LYS A 269 -103.25 -93.22 -24.66
C LYS A 269 -104.70 -93.10 -24.17
N VAL A 270 -105.07 -92.00 -23.51
CA VAL A 270 -106.43 -91.75 -23.00
C VAL A 270 -107.39 -91.23 -24.08
N LYS A 271 -106.91 -90.44 -25.06
CA LYS A 271 -107.70 -89.99 -26.22
C LYS A 271 -107.87 -91.05 -27.33
N GLY A 272 -107.28 -92.23 -27.16
CA GLY A 272 -107.30 -93.33 -28.14
C GLY A 272 -108.24 -94.49 -27.82
N ARG A 273 -109.26 -94.30 -26.98
CA ARG A 273 -110.40 -95.21 -26.80
C ARG A 273 -111.70 -94.44 -26.74
#